data_AF-A0A2U1KAY0-F1
#
_entry.id   AF-A0A2U1KAY0-F1
#
_cell.length_a   1.000
_cell.length_b   1.000
_cell.length_c   1.000
_cell.angle_alpha   90.00
_cell.angle_beta   90.00
_cell.angle_gamma   90.00
#
_symmetry.space_group_name_H-M   'P 1'
#
loop_
_entity.id
_entity.type
_entity.pdbx_description
1 polymer ?
#
loop_
_entity_poly.entity_id
_entity_poly.type
_entity_poly.pdbx_seq_one_letter_code
_entity_poly.pdbx_strand_id
1 'polypeptide(L)'
;MALKLPAVEAANVAIQSIGCGYDISLDLRLKYCKGGLFSDGSLSSNSTSNQNRLIEIDESEGRDIVLPGGLLIPNVPKSIKCDKGERTRFRSDVLTFQQMSEQFNQALSLTGKIPSGLFNAMFEFSGGWQKDASSTKTLAFEGMFISLYTVALEKSQILLSDHVKKAVPSSWEPASLARLIEIFGTHVIVGVNMGGKDVIYMKQQYASPLQSVEVQKRLEAMADKRFLNVDGQCGSSSEHFSHKDKYDIGGERVRFADTSPSSSYSSKENLVSIYKRRGGRDYKNLTHHEWLHSVQLEPDVITMSFIPITSLLNGVPGSGYLSHAINLYLRYFKVTIEIFLKIEKELKGVHKYVDDVKANALLPLNKLEVLDVQCRLGTFVPASVRIYLDHFPLLPITNEDAIKANTAIYAKPIQL
;
A
#
# COMPACT_ATOMS: atom_id res chain seq x y z
N MET A 1 -9.65 8.35 10.82
CA MET A 1 -8.76 9.22 11.62
C MET A 1 -7.43 8.57 11.98
N ALA A 2 -6.32 9.32 11.84
CA ALA A 2 -5.00 8.94 12.33
C ALA A 2 -4.92 9.08 13.85
N LEU A 3 -4.12 8.24 14.51
CA LEU A 3 -3.83 8.38 15.93
C LEU A 3 -2.86 9.56 16.10
N LYS A 4 -3.27 10.61 16.83
CA LYS A 4 -2.39 11.74 17.14
C LYS A 4 -1.84 11.54 18.55
N LEU A 5 -0.56 11.25 18.62
CA LEU A 5 0.14 11.01 19.87
C LEU A 5 1.13 12.15 20.15
N PRO A 6 1.31 12.55 21.43
CA PRO A 6 2.45 13.37 21.83
C PRO A 6 3.78 12.69 21.47
N ALA A 7 4.83 13.47 21.24
CA ALA A 7 6.12 12.96 20.77
C ALA A 7 6.71 11.78 21.56
N VAL A 8 6.65 11.82 22.90
CA VAL A 8 7.15 10.72 23.76
C VAL A 8 6.36 9.43 23.53
N GLU A 9 5.03 9.54 23.48
CA GLU A 9 4.15 8.39 23.28
C GLU A 9 4.29 7.82 21.86
N ALA A 10 4.37 8.68 20.84
CA ALA A 10 4.67 8.30 19.47
C ALA A 10 5.99 7.54 19.36
N ALA A 11 7.04 7.98 20.07
CA ALA A 11 8.33 7.28 20.11
C ALA A 11 8.22 5.89 20.75
N ASN A 12 7.55 5.78 21.89
CA ASN A 12 7.33 4.50 22.57
C ASN A 12 6.57 3.51 21.68
N VAL A 13 5.48 3.94 21.05
CA VAL A 13 4.69 3.11 20.14
C VAL A 13 5.52 2.69 18.92
N ALA A 14 6.32 3.60 18.35
CA ALA A 14 7.19 3.26 17.22
C ALA A 14 8.19 2.16 17.59
N ILE A 15 8.82 2.24 18.77
CA ILE A 15 9.75 1.20 19.29
C ILE A 15 9.03 -0.12 19.55
N GLN A 16 7.85 -0.07 20.16
CA GLN A 16 7.06 -1.27 20.44
C GLN A 16 6.58 -1.97 19.15
N SER A 17 6.33 -1.21 18.08
CA SER A 17 5.88 -1.75 16.79
C SER A 17 6.94 -2.58 16.05
N ILE A 18 8.24 -2.40 16.38
CA ILE A 18 9.29 -3.21 15.77
C ILE A 18 9.07 -4.67 16.11
N GLY A 19 9.08 -5.51 15.08
CA GLY A 19 8.85 -6.94 15.17
C GLY A 19 7.38 -7.35 15.15
N CYS A 20 6.44 -6.42 15.13
CA CYS A 20 5.03 -6.73 15.00
C CYS A 20 4.61 -6.97 13.55
N GLY A 21 3.47 -7.64 13.40
CA GLY A 21 2.85 -7.89 12.10
C GLY A 21 2.23 -6.64 11.47
N TYR A 22 2.14 -6.63 10.15
CA TYR A 22 1.52 -5.55 9.39
C TYR A 22 0.89 -6.05 8.10
N ASP A 23 -0.21 -5.42 7.72
CA ASP A 23 -0.86 -5.64 6.43
C ASP A 23 -0.48 -4.51 5.46
N ILE A 24 0.41 -4.81 4.51
CA ILE A 24 0.94 -3.81 3.57
C ILE A 24 -0.11 -3.35 2.53
N SER A 25 -1.30 -3.95 2.51
CA SER A 25 -2.44 -3.46 1.73
C SER A 25 -3.10 -2.22 2.36
N LEU A 26 -2.72 -1.86 3.60
CA LEU A 26 -3.20 -0.68 4.31
C LEU A 26 -2.28 0.52 4.13
N ASP A 27 -2.80 1.73 4.41
CA ASP A 27 -1.96 2.92 4.61
C ASP A 27 -0.99 2.69 5.77
N LEU A 28 0.12 3.42 5.83
CA LEU A 28 1.07 3.34 6.95
C LEU A 28 0.58 4.16 8.14
N ARG A 29 0.13 3.50 9.20
CA ARG A 29 -0.25 4.09 10.49
C ARG A 29 0.08 3.10 11.61
N LEU A 30 0.64 3.59 12.72
CA LEU A 30 0.96 2.73 13.88
C LEU A 30 -0.26 1.98 14.43
N LYS A 31 -1.46 2.57 14.34
CA LYS A 31 -2.70 1.92 14.76
C LYS A 31 -3.07 0.65 13.97
N TYR A 32 -2.47 0.42 12.80
CA TYR A 32 -2.69 -0.79 12.00
C TYR A 32 -1.68 -1.89 12.29
N CYS A 33 -0.75 -1.64 13.21
CA CYS A 33 0.15 -2.66 13.74
C CYS A 33 -0.65 -3.81 14.34
N LYS A 34 -0.30 -5.04 13.97
CA LYS A 34 -0.93 -6.26 14.49
C LYS A 34 -0.43 -6.54 15.91
N GLY A 35 -1.18 -7.36 16.63
CA GLY A 35 -0.87 -7.73 18.00
C GLY A 35 -1.30 -6.66 19.01
N GLY A 36 -2.55 -6.20 18.99
CA GLY A 36 -3.19 -5.59 20.18
C GLY A 36 -2.58 -4.33 20.81
N LEU A 37 -1.57 -3.67 20.22
CA LEU A 37 -1.04 -2.39 20.72
C LEU A 37 -2.14 -1.34 20.90
N PHE A 38 -3.15 -1.42 20.04
CA PHE A 38 -4.35 -0.62 20.11
C PHE A 38 -5.57 -1.51 20.25
N SER A 39 -6.32 -1.35 21.33
CA SER A 39 -7.63 -1.95 21.54
C SER A 39 -8.66 -0.83 21.68
N ASP A 40 -9.74 -0.89 20.91
CA ASP A 40 -10.84 0.10 20.96
C ASP A 40 -10.40 1.57 20.71
N GLY A 41 -9.35 1.76 19.90
CA GLY A 41 -8.84 3.10 19.55
C GLY A 41 -7.91 3.74 20.59
N SER A 42 -7.65 3.06 21.70
CA SER A 42 -6.70 3.48 22.76
C SER A 42 -5.50 2.54 22.85
N LEU A 43 -4.37 3.04 23.36
CA LEU A 43 -3.21 2.22 23.69
C LEU A 43 -3.60 1.17 24.74
N SER A 44 -3.34 -0.10 24.47
CA SER A 44 -3.63 -1.20 25.41
C SER A 44 -2.65 -1.15 26.58
N SER A 45 -3.16 -0.89 27.79
CA SER A 45 -2.36 -0.81 29.02
C SER A 45 -1.85 -2.16 29.53
N ASN A 46 -2.36 -3.28 29.00
CA ASN A 46 -2.05 -4.64 29.47
C ASN A 46 -1.18 -5.46 28.49
N SER A 47 -0.70 -4.84 27.42
CA SER A 47 0.11 -5.53 26.42
C SER A 47 1.56 -5.63 26.87
N THR A 48 1.97 -6.81 27.32
CA THR A 48 3.40 -7.14 27.41
C THR A 48 4.01 -7.12 26.01
N SER A 49 5.13 -6.42 25.84
CA SER A 49 5.83 -6.19 24.55
C SER A 49 6.04 -7.46 23.74
N ASN A 50 6.25 -8.60 24.40
CA ASN A 50 6.60 -9.88 23.78
C ASN A 50 5.41 -10.70 23.25
N GLN A 51 4.18 -10.48 23.71
CA GLN A 51 3.03 -11.24 23.19
C GLN A 51 2.57 -10.74 21.81
N ASN A 52 3.00 -9.55 21.41
CA ASN A 52 2.51 -8.85 20.23
C ASN A 52 3.46 -8.91 19.04
N ARG A 53 4.73 -9.30 19.27
CA ARG A 53 5.75 -9.42 18.25
C ARG A 53 5.70 -10.79 17.60
N LEU A 54 5.96 -10.80 16.30
CA LEU A 54 6.10 -12.02 15.51
C LEU A 54 7.54 -12.54 15.53
N ILE A 55 8.49 -11.70 15.94
CA ILE A 55 9.91 -12.03 16.02
C ILE A 55 10.42 -11.89 17.43
N GLU A 56 11.42 -12.70 17.75
CA GLU A 56 12.10 -12.66 19.04
C GLU A 56 13.01 -11.44 19.11
N ILE A 57 12.84 -10.64 20.17
CA ILE A 57 13.69 -9.50 20.50
C ILE A 57 14.13 -9.70 21.94
N ASP A 58 15.45 -9.75 22.15
CA ASP A 58 16.02 -9.84 23.48
C ASP A 58 15.85 -8.52 24.24
N GLU A 59 15.05 -8.55 25.30
CA GLU A 59 14.77 -7.42 26.18
C GLU A 59 15.55 -7.47 27.50
N SER A 60 16.42 -8.47 27.70
CA SER A 60 17.15 -8.67 28.96
C SER A 60 18.08 -7.52 29.33
N GLU A 61 18.64 -6.82 28.33
CA GLU A 61 19.55 -5.70 28.51
C GLU A 61 19.11 -4.47 27.70
N GLY A 62 18.05 -3.80 28.15
CA GLY A 62 17.61 -2.52 27.60
C GLY A 62 18.61 -1.38 27.87
N ARG A 63 18.59 -0.35 27.02
CA ARG A 63 19.35 0.90 27.21
C ARG A 63 18.46 2.12 27.06
N ASP A 64 18.81 3.18 27.76
CA ASP A 64 18.14 4.47 27.57
C ASP A 64 18.68 5.15 26.31
N ILE A 65 17.78 5.68 25.49
CA ILE A 65 18.13 6.44 24.29
C ILE A 65 17.57 7.85 24.38
N VAL A 66 18.29 8.80 23.79
CA VAL A 66 17.84 10.19 23.67
C VAL A 66 17.56 10.48 22.19
N LEU A 67 16.29 10.68 21.86
CA LEU A 67 15.85 11.05 20.52
C LEU A 67 15.96 12.58 20.31
N PRO A 68 15.97 13.06 19.05
CA PRO A 68 15.92 14.48 18.74
C PRO A 68 14.76 15.19 19.46
N GLY A 69 15.05 16.40 19.98
CA GLY A 69 14.14 17.10 20.90
C GLY A 69 14.38 16.79 22.38
N GLY A 70 15.39 15.98 22.72
CA GLY A 70 15.75 15.67 24.11
C GLY A 70 14.84 14.61 24.75
N LEU A 71 14.14 13.82 23.94
CA LEU A 71 13.19 12.82 24.44
C LEU A 71 13.95 11.60 24.94
N LEU A 72 13.92 11.37 26.25
CA LEU A 72 14.49 10.18 26.87
C LEU A 72 13.50 9.02 26.78
N ILE A 73 13.90 7.93 26.12
CA ILE A 73 13.13 6.67 26.08
C ILE A 73 13.92 5.60 26.83
N PRO A 74 13.41 5.09 27.96
CA PRO A 74 14.12 4.11 28.76
C PRO A 74 13.98 2.69 28.20
N ASN A 75 14.89 1.81 28.61
CA ASN A 75 14.79 0.36 28.41
C ASN A 75 14.57 -0.11 26.95
N VAL A 76 15.19 0.55 25.97
CA VAL A 76 15.10 0.14 24.56
C VAL A 76 16.02 -1.05 24.30
N PRO A 77 15.52 -2.15 23.71
CA PRO A 77 16.33 -3.32 23.35
C PRO A 77 17.58 -2.95 22.53
N LYS A 78 18.72 -3.60 22.81
CA LYS A 78 19.99 -3.37 22.11
C LYS A 78 19.91 -3.53 20.59
N SER A 79 19.12 -4.51 20.14
CA SER A 79 18.87 -4.78 18.73
C SER A 79 18.04 -3.70 18.03
N ILE A 80 17.41 -2.77 18.75
CA ILE A 80 16.70 -1.64 18.16
C ILE A 80 17.63 -0.43 18.15
N LYS A 81 17.94 0.07 16.95
CA LYS A 81 18.71 1.29 16.71
C LYS A 81 17.77 2.47 16.49
N CYS A 82 18.24 3.64 16.89
CA CYS A 82 17.54 4.90 16.69
C CYS A 82 18.52 5.89 16.08
N ASP A 83 18.28 6.24 14.82
CA ASP A 83 19.11 7.16 14.06
C ASP A 83 18.42 8.51 13.96
N LYS A 84 19.21 9.58 13.92
CA LYS A 84 18.69 10.93 13.69
C LYS A 84 18.17 11.02 12.25
N GLY A 85 17.03 11.68 12.09
CA GLY A 85 16.47 11.95 10.78
C GLY A 85 17.05 13.21 10.14
N GLU A 86 16.61 13.47 8.92
CA GLU A 86 16.93 14.66 8.14
C GLU A 86 15.66 15.31 7.57
N ARG A 87 15.80 16.58 7.17
CA ARG A 87 14.77 17.30 6.43
C ARG A 87 15.19 17.40 4.97
N THR A 88 14.34 16.90 4.08
CA THR A 88 14.64 16.84 2.64
C THR A 88 13.41 17.28 1.83
N ARG A 89 13.61 18.17 0.86
CA ARG A 89 12.63 18.39 -0.22
C ARG A 89 12.86 17.32 -1.26
N PHE A 90 11.85 16.54 -1.56
CA PHE A 90 11.95 15.45 -2.52
C PHE A 90 10.94 15.63 -3.63
N ARG A 91 11.39 15.35 -4.85
CA ARG A 91 10.63 15.44 -6.09
C ARG A 91 10.83 14.17 -6.88
N SER A 92 9.74 13.55 -7.32
CA SER A 92 9.79 12.42 -8.23
C SER A 92 9.90 12.88 -9.69
N ASP A 93 10.31 11.95 -10.55
CA ASP A 93 10.04 12.04 -11.98
C ASP A 93 8.54 11.86 -12.27
N VAL A 94 8.14 12.16 -13.51
CA VAL A 94 6.80 11.84 -14.02
C VAL A 94 6.81 10.41 -14.54
N LEU A 95 6.23 9.49 -13.77
CA LEU A 95 6.33 8.06 -13.99
C LEU A 95 4.99 7.45 -14.39
N THR A 96 5.03 6.29 -15.03
CA THR A 96 3.81 5.47 -15.24
C THR A 96 3.30 4.92 -13.91
N PHE A 97 2.04 4.46 -13.88
CA PHE A 97 1.45 3.82 -12.69
C PHE A 97 2.33 2.70 -12.12
N GLN A 98 2.84 1.82 -12.99
CA GLN A 98 3.65 0.68 -12.56
C GLN A 98 5.00 1.13 -11.98
N GLN A 99 5.70 2.05 -12.64
CA GLN A 99 6.99 2.55 -12.16
C GLN A 99 6.86 3.27 -10.81
N MET A 100 5.82 4.11 -10.64
CA MET A 100 5.57 4.79 -9.38
C MET A 100 5.20 3.80 -8.26
N SER A 101 4.38 2.80 -8.56
CA SER A 101 4.06 1.71 -7.62
C SER A 101 5.32 0.96 -7.16
N GLU A 102 6.20 0.60 -8.09
CA GLU A 102 7.47 -0.06 -7.80
C GLU A 102 8.39 0.85 -6.97
N GLN A 103 8.45 2.15 -7.26
CA GLN A 103 9.22 3.13 -6.45
C GLN A 103 8.71 3.20 -5.01
N PHE A 104 7.39 3.22 -4.81
CA PHE A 104 6.79 3.19 -3.47
C PHE A 104 7.10 1.88 -2.74
N ASN A 105 7.05 0.75 -3.41
CA ASN A 105 7.38 -0.54 -2.82
C ASN A 105 8.85 -0.61 -2.38
N GLN A 106 9.78 -0.13 -3.21
CA GLN A 106 11.20 -0.06 -2.87
C GLN A 106 11.46 0.81 -1.63
N ALA A 107 10.76 1.94 -1.52
CA ALA A 107 10.84 2.81 -0.33
C ALA A 107 10.38 2.11 0.96
N LEU A 108 9.61 1.02 0.86
CA LEU A 108 9.15 0.19 1.97
C LEU A 108 9.98 -1.09 2.17
N SER A 109 11.09 -1.24 1.45
CA SER A 109 11.88 -2.49 1.38
C SER A 109 11.10 -3.69 0.85
N LEU A 110 10.07 -3.45 0.03
CA LEU A 110 9.25 -4.49 -0.59
C LEU A 110 9.78 -4.81 -1.99
N THR A 111 9.73 -6.09 -2.36
CA THR A 111 10.01 -6.55 -3.72
C THR A 111 8.71 -6.76 -4.48
N GLY A 112 8.67 -6.35 -5.76
CA GLY A 112 7.59 -6.68 -6.67
C GLY A 112 6.72 -5.50 -7.11
N LYS A 113 5.69 -5.82 -7.89
CA LYS A 113 4.93 -4.85 -8.70
C LYS A 113 3.53 -4.54 -8.19
N ILE A 114 3.05 -5.31 -7.20
CA ILE A 114 1.71 -5.14 -6.64
C ILE A 114 1.68 -3.83 -5.85
N PRO A 115 0.76 -2.90 -6.13
CA PRO A 115 0.72 -1.62 -5.41
C PRO A 115 0.46 -1.79 -3.92
N SER A 116 1.26 -1.12 -3.10
CA SER A 116 1.06 -1.08 -1.65
C SER A 116 -0.15 -0.22 -1.26
N GLY A 117 -0.70 -0.46 -0.07
CA GLY A 117 -1.74 0.38 0.52
C GLY A 117 -1.31 1.83 0.71
N LEU A 118 -0.01 2.07 0.98
CA LEU A 118 0.56 3.41 1.01
C LEU A 118 0.40 4.14 -0.33
N PHE A 119 0.82 3.49 -1.42
CA PHE A 119 0.70 4.06 -2.76
C PHE A 119 -0.76 4.40 -3.08
N ASN A 120 -1.68 3.47 -2.78
CA ASN A 120 -3.11 3.69 -2.98
C ASN A 120 -3.65 4.85 -2.14
N ALA A 121 -3.25 4.94 -0.87
CA ALA A 121 -3.66 6.01 0.02
C ALA A 121 -3.15 7.40 -0.40
N MET A 122 -1.90 7.48 -0.87
CA MET A 122 -1.29 8.75 -1.27
C MET A 122 -1.91 9.30 -2.56
N PHE A 123 -2.19 8.44 -3.54
CA PHE A 123 -2.82 8.82 -4.80
C PHE A 123 -4.35 8.69 -4.80
N GLU A 124 -4.99 8.35 -3.68
CA GLU A 124 -6.44 8.15 -3.56
C GLU A 124 -7.00 7.15 -4.57
N PHE A 125 -6.27 6.03 -4.76
CA PHE A 125 -6.77 4.88 -5.49
C PHE A 125 -7.64 4.03 -4.56
N SER A 126 -8.76 3.58 -5.08
CA SER A 126 -9.75 2.78 -4.34
C SER A 126 -10.41 1.69 -5.21
N GLY A 127 -10.03 1.59 -6.48
CA GLY A 127 -10.48 0.54 -7.38
C GLY A 127 -9.58 -0.70 -7.30
N GLY A 128 -9.92 -1.72 -8.10
CA GLY A 128 -8.94 -2.76 -8.43
C GLY A 128 -7.78 -2.13 -9.19
N TRP A 129 -6.54 -2.43 -8.79
CA TRP A 129 -5.37 -1.71 -9.28
C TRP A 129 -5.22 -1.74 -10.81
N GLN A 130 -5.73 -2.77 -11.50
CA GLN A 130 -5.74 -2.83 -12.97
C GLN A 130 -6.59 -1.71 -13.58
N LYS A 131 -7.74 -1.39 -12.96
CA LYS A 131 -8.62 -0.31 -13.40
C LYS A 131 -7.96 1.05 -13.16
N ASP A 132 -7.38 1.23 -11.98
CA ASP A 132 -6.67 2.46 -11.62
C ASP A 132 -5.46 2.69 -12.52
N ALA A 133 -4.70 1.63 -12.85
CA ALA A 133 -3.63 1.68 -13.83
C ALA A 133 -4.14 2.04 -15.23
N SER A 134 -5.24 1.43 -15.70
CA SER A 134 -5.78 1.68 -17.05
C SER A 134 -6.30 3.10 -17.26
N SER A 135 -6.67 3.81 -16.19
CA SER A 135 -7.17 5.18 -16.25
C SER A 135 -6.10 6.24 -15.98
N THR A 136 -4.89 5.83 -15.59
CA THR A 136 -3.80 6.72 -15.19
C THR A 136 -2.71 6.73 -16.27
N LYS A 137 -2.44 7.91 -16.84
CA LYS A 137 -1.35 8.14 -17.80
C LYS A 137 -0.01 8.22 -17.06
N THR A 138 0.10 9.17 -16.13
CA THR A 138 1.31 9.38 -15.33
C THR A 138 0.97 9.82 -13.90
N LEU A 139 1.96 9.65 -13.02
CA LEU A 139 1.95 10.04 -11.63
C LEU A 139 3.24 10.78 -11.31
N ALA A 140 3.13 11.79 -10.46
CA ALA A 140 4.27 12.52 -9.93
C ALA A 140 3.96 13.03 -8.53
N PHE A 141 4.98 13.29 -7.72
CA PHE A 141 4.80 13.95 -6.45
C PHE A 141 6.01 14.80 -6.07
N GLU A 142 5.72 15.84 -5.29
CA GLU A 142 6.74 16.71 -4.73
C GLU A 142 6.32 17.13 -3.32
N GLY A 143 7.26 17.10 -2.39
CA GLY A 143 6.94 17.39 -1.00
C GLY A 143 8.14 17.61 -0.10
N MET A 144 7.83 18.12 1.08
CA MET A 144 8.75 18.28 2.18
C MET A 144 8.62 17.08 3.12
N PHE A 145 9.74 16.42 3.39
CA PHE A 145 9.83 15.28 4.31
C PHE A 145 10.73 15.69 5.47
N ILE A 146 10.21 15.57 6.69
CA ILE A 146 10.90 15.88 7.93
C ILE A 146 10.98 14.57 8.70
N SER A 147 12.08 13.84 8.52
CA SER A 147 12.41 12.72 9.39
C SER A 147 13.01 13.29 10.67
N LEU A 148 12.39 13.03 11.82
CA LEU A 148 12.95 13.39 13.11
C LEU A 148 13.89 12.29 13.58
N TYR A 149 13.44 11.04 13.53
CA TYR A 149 14.24 9.88 13.89
C TYR A 149 13.73 8.64 13.17
N THR A 150 14.62 7.68 12.97
CA THR A 150 14.28 6.35 12.47
C THR A 150 14.54 5.33 13.56
N VAL A 151 13.54 4.49 13.83
CA VAL A 151 13.67 3.31 14.70
C VAL A 151 13.82 2.11 13.79
N ALA A 152 14.87 1.32 13.94
CA ALA A 152 15.12 0.17 13.07
C ALA A 152 15.70 -1.01 13.85
N LEU A 153 15.31 -2.22 13.47
CA LEU A 153 15.95 -3.44 13.93
C LEU A 153 17.35 -3.55 13.28
N GLU A 154 18.35 -3.79 14.10
CA GLU A 154 19.70 -4.11 13.66
C GLU A 154 19.66 -5.39 12.81
N LYS A 155 20.42 -5.39 11.70
CA LYS A 155 20.52 -6.56 10.82
C LYS A 155 21.24 -7.70 11.55
N SER A 156 20.47 -8.51 12.26
CA SER A 156 20.88 -9.73 12.94
C SER A 156 20.00 -10.90 12.50
N GLN A 157 20.23 -12.09 13.07
CA GLN A 157 19.43 -13.26 12.76
C GLN A 157 18.00 -13.09 13.33
N ILE A 158 17.05 -12.76 12.46
CA ILE A 158 15.64 -12.58 12.82
C ILE A 158 15.00 -13.95 12.96
N LEU A 159 14.51 -14.28 14.16
CA LEU A 159 13.81 -15.53 14.45
C LEU A 159 12.31 -15.27 14.62
N LEU A 160 11.49 -15.98 13.85
CA LEU A 160 10.04 -15.96 14.02
C LEU A 160 9.65 -16.73 15.28
N SER A 161 8.71 -16.19 16.05
CA SER A 161 8.20 -16.83 17.27
C SER A 161 7.48 -18.15 16.96
N ASP A 162 7.62 -19.12 17.85
CA ASP A 162 7.08 -20.47 17.65
C ASP A 162 5.55 -20.53 17.56
N HIS A 163 4.85 -19.62 18.22
CA HIS A 163 3.39 -19.55 18.13
C HIS A 163 2.91 -19.23 16.69
N VAL A 164 3.67 -18.41 15.95
CA VAL A 164 3.37 -18.08 14.55
C VAL A 164 3.65 -19.29 13.67
N LYS A 165 4.79 -19.97 13.85
CA LYS A 165 5.14 -21.17 13.08
C LYS A 165 4.08 -22.26 13.22
N LYS A 166 3.59 -22.48 14.45
CA LYS A 166 2.55 -23.47 14.76
C LYS A 166 1.17 -23.13 14.19
N ALA A 167 0.91 -21.85 13.92
CA ALA A 167 -0.36 -21.41 13.34
C ALA A 167 -0.45 -21.62 11.82
N VAL A 168 0.67 -21.89 11.14
CA VAL A 168 0.69 -22.14 9.69
C VAL A 168 0.06 -23.52 9.41
N PRO A 169 -1.04 -23.59 8.63
CA PRO A 169 -1.66 -24.87 8.29
C PRO A 169 -0.75 -25.67 7.34
N SER A 170 -0.66 -26.98 7.56
CA SER A 170 0.17 -27.89 6.76
C SER A 170 -0.44 -28.25 5.40
N SER A 171 -1.69 -27.86 5.15
CA SER A 171 -2.44 -28.08 3.91
C SER A 171 -3.08 -26.75 3.44
N TRP A 172 -3.60 -26.74 2.21
CA TRP A 172 -4.34 -25.59 1.69
C TRP A 172 -5.71 -25.48 2.35
N GLU A 173 -5.79 -24.70 3.43
CA GLU A 173 -7.04 -24.36 4.12
C GLU A 173 -7.33 -22.85 4.03
N PRO A 174 -8.14 -22.38 3.07
CA PRO A 174 -8.33 -20.96 2.80
C PRO A 174 -8.80 -20.15 4.00
N ALA A 175 -9.73 -20.67 4.80
CA ALA A 175 -10.23 -19.97 5.97
C ALA A 175 -9.15 -19.81 7.05
N SER A 176 -8.33 -20.84 7.28
CA SER A 176 -7.22 -20.82 8.23
C SER A 176 -6.11 -19.87 7.77
N LEU A 177 -5.77 -19.89 6.48
CA LEU A 177 -4.79 -18.99 5.87
C LEU A 177 -5.24 -17.53 5.90
N ALA A 178 -6.50 -17.25 5.60
CA ALA A 178 -7.07 -15.91 5.67
C ALA A 178 -7.08 -15.37 7.11
N ARG A 179 -7.46 -16.19 8.09
CA ARG A 179 -7.36 -15.82 9.52
C ARG A 179 -5.91 -15.54 9.94
N LEU A 180 -4.94 -16.31 9.44
CA LEU A 180 -3.53 -16.07 9.72
C LEU A 180 -3.09 -14.70 9.22
N ILE A 181 -3.44 -14.34 7.98
CA ILE A 181 -3.19 -13.02 7.39
C ILE A 181 -3.89 -11.91 8.20
N GLU A 182 -5.11 -12.15 8.66
CA GLU A 182 -5.85 -11.20 9.47
C GLU A 182 -5.18 -10.94 10.83
N ILE A 183 -4.74 -12.00 11.51
CA ILE A 183 -4.14 -11.93 12.85
C ILE A 183 -2.71 -11.40 12.80
N PHE A 184 -1.85 -11.98 11.98
CA PHE A 184 -0.42 -11.67 11.95
C PHE A 184 -0.05 -10.69 10.84
N GLY A 185 -0.95 -10.39 9.92
CA GLY A 185 -0.61 -9.58 8.74
C GLY A 185 0.14 -10.37 7.68
N THR A 186 0.76 -9.63 6.78
CA THR A 186 1.49 -10.15 5.62
C THR A 186 3.00 -10.00 5.79
N HIS A 187 3.42 -9.00 6.55
CA HIS A 187 4.82 -8.59 6.73
C HIS A 187 5.11 -8.29 8.19
N VAL A 188 6.38 -8.27 8.54
CA VAL A 188 6.89 -7.84 9.85
C VAL A 188 7.51 -6.46 9.72
N ILE A 189 7.21 -5.56 10.65
CA ILE A 189 7.82 -4.23 10.74
C ILE A 189 9.25 -4.39 11.24
N VAL A 190 10.23 -3.93 10.47
CA VAL A 190 11.66 -3.91 10.86
C VAL A 190 12.23 -2.50 10.96
N GLY A 191 11.46 -1.49 10.56
CA GLY A 191 11.83 -0.10 10.79
C GLY A 191 10.66 0.85 10.59
N VAL A 192 10.74 1.98 11.28
CA VAL A 192 9.75 3.03 11.29
C VAL A 192 10.47 4.37 11.24
N ASN A 193 10.12 5.22 10.29
CA ASN A 193 10.61 6.58 10.20
C ASN A 193 9.52 7.54 10.71
N MET A 194 9.85 8.29 11.77
CA MET A 194 8.93 9.17 12.48
C MET A 194 9.22 10.64 12.16
N GLY A 195 8.15 11.41 11.97
CA GLY A 195 8.25 12.85 11.79
C GLY A 195 7.02 13.41 11.09
N GLY A 196 7.22 14.12 9.97
CA GLY A 196 6.13 14.69 9.20
C GLY A 196 6.43 14.81 7.71
N LYS A 197 5.38 14.80 6.89
CA LYS A 197 5.47 15.10 5.46
C LYS A 197 4.31 15.98 5.00
N ASP A 198 4.61 16.89 4.08
CA ASP A 198 3.63 17.73 3.39
C ASP A 198 3.90 17.60 1.90
N VAL A 199 3.02 16.88 1.19
CA VAL A 199 3.29 16.38 -0.17
C VAL A 199 2.12 16.68 -1.09
N ILE A 200 2.44 17.12 -2.30
CA ILE A 200 1.50 17.27 -3.42
C ILE A 200 1.67 16.06 -4.33
N TYR A 201 0.64 15.25 -4.44
CA TYR A 201 0.55 14.13 -5.38
C TYR A 201 -0.27 14.55 -6.59
N MET A 202 0.23 14.28 -7.80
CA MET A 202 -0.44 14.61 -9.04
C MET A 202 -0.78 13.34 -9.83
N LYS A 203 -2.03 13.25 -10.28
CA LYS A 203 -2.48 12.22 -11.22
C LYS A 203 -2.81 12.84 -12.56
N GLN A 204 -2.23 12.30 -13.61
CA GLN A 204 -2.58 12.62 -14.99
C GLN A 204 -3.38 11.47 -15.60
N GLN A 205 -4.54 11.75 -16.17
CA GLN A 205 -5.33 10.77 -16.91
C GLN A 205 -4.96 10.74 -18.40
N TYR A 206 -5.28 9.65 -19.11
CA TYR A 206 -4.96 9.51 -20.54
C TYR A 206 -5.58 10.58 -21.44
N ALA A 207 -6.73 11.11 -21.06
CA ALA A 207 -7.39 12.21 -21.77
C ALA A 207 -6.63 13.56 -21.65
N SER A 208 -5.59 13.66 -20.82
CA SER A 208 -4.78 14.86 -20.68
C SER A 208 -3.87 15.08 -21.91
N PRO A 209 -3.93 16.25 -22.56
CA PRO A 209 -3.06 16.57 -23.69
C PRO A 209 -1.62 16.89 -23.26
N LEU A 210 -1.40 17.12 -21.96
CA LEU A 210 -0.13 17.59 -21.43
C LEU A 210 0.99 16.55 -21.58
N GLN A 211 2.18 17.04 -21.87
CA GLN A 211 3.43 16.28 -21.85
C GLN A 211 4.03 16.23 -20.44
N SER A 212 4.90 15.25 -20.19
CA SER A 212 5.53 15.06 -18.86
C SER A 212 6.24 16.31 -18.34
N VAL A 213 6.89 17.08 -19.22
CA VAL A 213 7.58 18.34 -18.83
C VAL A 213 6.59 19.39 -18.32
N GLU A 214 5.41 19.49 -18.94
CA GLU A 214 4.39 20.45 -18.51
C GLU A 214 3.77 20.03 -17.17
N VAL A 215 3.52 18.74 -16.98
CA VAL A 215 3.07 18.15 -15.71
C VAL A 215 4.10 18.44 -14.61
N GLN A 216 5.38 18.24 -14.88
CA GLN A 216 6.45 18.52 -13.93
C GLN A 216 6.49 20.00 -13.55
N LYS A 217 6.47 20.92 -14.54
CA LYS A 217 6.46 22.36 -14.30
C LYS A 217 5.25 22.81 -13.48
N ARG A 218 4.08 22.21 -13.71
CA ARG A 218 2.86 22.47 -12.94
C ARG A 218 3.04 22.06 -11.48
N LEU A 219 3.57 20.87 -11.23
CA LEU A 219 3.82 20.36 -9.90
C LEU A 219 4.84 21.23 -9.15
N GLU A 220 5.93 21.60 -9.81
CA GLU A 220 6.98 22.47 -9.27
C GLU A 220 6.42 23.85 -8.88
N ALA A 221 5.65 24.51 -9.75
CA ALA A 221 5.03 25.80 -9.45
C ALA A 221 4.08 25.74 -8.25
N MET A 222 3.32 24.64 -8.10
CA MET A 222 2.47 24.43 -6.93
C MET A 222 3.28 24.17 -5.65
N ALA A 223 4.35 23.39 -5.77
CA ALA A 223 5.24 23.07 -4.66
C ALA A 223 5.98 24.32 -4.17
N ASP A 224 6.52 25.14 -5.08
CA ASP A 224 7.13 26.41 -4.74
C ASP A 224 6.13 27.31 -4.03
N LYS A 225 4.93 27.52 -4.60
CA LYS A 225 3.89 28.32 -3.93
C LYS A 225 3.56 27.81 -2.52
N ARG A 226 3.55 26.49 -2.30
CA ARG A 226 3.18 25.88 -1.02
C ARG A 226 4.33 25.90 0.01
N PHE A 227 5.56 25.69 -0.44
CA PHE A 227 6.73 25.49 0.42
C PHE A 227 7.67 26.70 0.48
N LEU A 228 7.35 27.81 -0.22
CA LEU A 228 8.04 29.09 -0.06
C LEU A 228 8.09 29.46 1.43
N ASN A 229 9.31 29.52 1.96
CA ASN A 229 9.55 29.99 3.32
C ASN A 229 9.24 31.49 3.35
N VAL A 230 8.27 31.90 4.15
CA VAL A 230 8.03 33.33 4.46
C VAL A 230 9.04 33.82 5.53
N ASP A 231 10.25 33.28 5.54
CA ASP A 231 11.31 33.68 6.48
C ASP A 231 12.07 34.94 6.00
N GLY A 232 11.46 35.76 5.14
CA GLY A 232 12.17 36.86 4.47
C GLY A 232 11.36 38.06 3.99
N GLN A 233 10.12 38.29 4.43
CA GLN A 233 9.40 39.53 4.05
C GLN A 233 8.52 40.07 5.18
N CYS A 234 9.16 40.82 6.08
CA CYS A 234 8.58 42.08 6.51
C CYS A 234 8.85 43.07 5.36
N GLY A 235 7.84 43.36 4.54
CA GLY A 235 7.99 44.25 3.39
C GLY A 235 6.78 44.17 2.46
N SER A 236 5.85 45.10 2.66
CA SER A 236 4.62 45.35 1.91
C SER A 236 4.60 45.00 0.42
N SER A 237 3.57 44.26 0.00
CA SER A 237 2.70 44.67 -1.11
C SER A 237 1.44 43.80 -1.14
N SER A 238 0.35 44.37 -0.61
CA SER A 238 -1.01 43.99 -0.94
C SER A 238 -1.24 44.24 -2.44
N GLU A 239 -1.48 43.20 -3.22
CA GLU A 239 -2.17 43.35 -4.49
C GLU A 239 -3.33 42.35 -4.56
N HIS A 240 -4.51 42.93 -4.40
CA HIS A 240 -5.82 42.33 -4.62
C HIS A 240 -5.93 41.75 -6.04
N PHE A 241 -6.27 40.46 -6.15
CA PHE A 241 -7.03 39.96 -7.29
C PHE A 241 -8.26 39.22 -6.80
N SER A 242 -9.33 39.99 -6.61
CA SER A 242 -10.68 39.51 -6.47
C SER A 242 -11.25 39.19 -7.85
N HIS A 243 -11.65 37.93 -8.08
CA HIS A 243 -12.75 37.64 -9.00
C HIS A 243 -13.75 36.70 -8.32
N LYS A 244 -14.91 37.28 -8.00
CA LYS A 244 -16.17 36.62 -7.67
C LYS A 244 -16.67 35.84 -8.90
N ASP A 245 -17.28 34.68 -8.66
CA ASP A 245 -18.65 34.35 -9.09
C ASP A 245 -19.02 32.98 -8.48
N LYS A 246 -19.87 32.96 -7.44
CA LYS A 246 -21.34 32.78 -7.42
C LYS A 246 -21.76 31.30 -7.30
N TYR A 247 -22.55 31.06 -6.26
CA TYR A 247 -23.10 29.80 -5.77
C TYR A 247 -24.07 29.13 -6.75
N ASP A 248 -24.16 27.79 -6.68
CA ASP A 248 -25.47 27.14 -6.65
C ASP A 248 -25.48 25.92 -5.71
N ILE A 249 -26.60 25.76 -5.03
CA ILE A 249 -26.88 24.87 -3.89
C ILE A 249 -27.62 23.63 -4.38
N GLY A 250 -27.27 22.45 -3.84
CA GLY A 250 -28.21 21.31 -3.75
C GLY A 250 -27.70 20.01 -4.37
N GLY A 251 -27.49 19.00 -3.54
CA GLY A 251 -27.16 17.64 -3.97
C GLY A 251 -26.48 16.82 -2.90
N GLU A 252 -27.22 16.46 -1.87
CA GLU A 252 -26.85 15.56 -0.78
C GLU A 252 -26.23 14.25 -1.32
N ARG A 253 -24.95 14.02 -1.01
CA ARG A 253 -24.30 12.73 -1.22
C ARG A 253 -23.41 12.43 -0.02
N VAL A 254 -23.94 11.63 0.90
CA VAL A 254 -23.25 11.06 2.04
C VAL A 254 -21.97 10.38 1.55
N ARG A 255 -20.81 10.96 1.88
CA ARG A 255 -19.49 10.32 1.76
C ARG A 255 -18.74 10.56 3.05
N PHE A 256 -18.51 9.48 3.78
CA PHE A 256 -17.52 9.45 4.85
C PHE A 256 -16.16 9.76 4.23
N ALA A 257 -15.62 10.95 4.52
CA ALA A 257 -14.27 11.33 4.14
C ALA A 257 -13.65 12.16 5.26
N ASP A 258 -12.62 11.58 5.87
CA ASP A 258 -11.73 12.24 6.81
C ASP A 258 -11.12 13.50 6.16
N THR A 259 -10.96 14.54 6.98
CA THR A 259 -10.55 15.89 6.61
C THR A 259 -9.11 15.88 6.06
N SER A 260 -8.94 16.21 4.78
CA SER A 260 -7.65 16.55 4.15
C SER A 260 -7.83 17.86 3.37
N PRO A 261 -6.80 18.70 3.21
CA PRO A 261 -6.92 19.96 2.49
C PRO A 261 -7.21 19.66 1.01
N SER A 262 -8.42 20.03 0.58
CA SER A 262 -9.06 19.85 -0.73
C SER A 262 -8.18 19.37 -1.88
N SER A 263 -8.47 18.17 -2.41
CA SER A 263 -8.03 17.78 -3.74
C SER A 263 -8.63 18.76 -4.77
N SER A 264 -7.80 19.29 -5.66
CA SER A 264 -8.23 20.22 -6.70
C SER A 264 -8.20 19.51 -8.05
N TYR A 265 -9.32 19.52 -8.75
CA TYR A 265 -9.45 18.96 -10.09
C TYR A 265 -9.43 20.09 -11.13
N SER A 266 -8.46 20.05 -12.06
CA SER A 266 -8.48 20.91 -13.24
C SER A 266 -9.21 20.16 -14.35
N SER A 267 -10.52 20.39 -14.48
CA SER A 267 -11.38 19.69 -15.45
C SER A 267 -10.98 19.92 -16.90
N LYS A 268 -10.29 21.03 -17.18
CA LYS A 268 -9.79 21.35 -18.53
C LYS A 268 -8.54 20.55 -18.92
N GLU A 269 -7.81 20.00 -17.96
CA GLU A 269 -6.48 19.41 -18.19
C GLU A 269 -6.38 17.93 -17.81
N ASN A 270 -7.46 17.37 -17.23
CA ASN A 270 -7.52 15.99 -16.73
C ASN A 270 -6.37 15.67 -15.74
N LEU A 271 -6.05 16.68 -14.91
CA LEU A 271 -5.10 16.60 -13.81
C LEU A 271 -5.83 16.65 -12.47
N VAL A 272 -5.48 15.73 -11.58
CA VAL A 272 -5.91 15.71 -10.18
C VAL A 272 -4.71 16.05 -9.30
N SER A 273 -4.82 17.10 -8.50
CA SER A 273 -3.82 17.40 -7.46
C SER A 273 -4.37 17.04 -6.09
N ILE A 274 -3.60 16.28 -5.34
CA ILE A 274 -3.98 15.72 -4.04
C ILE A 274 -2.95 16.20 -3.03
N TYR A 275 -3.40 16.88 -1.99
CA TYR A 275 -2.54 17.37 -0.92
C TYR A 275 -2.64 16.42 0.27
N LYS A 276 -1.53 15.79 0.63
CA LYS A 276 -1.46 14.91 1.80
C LYS A 276 -0.44 15.46 2.78
N ARG A 277 -0.92 15.71 4.00
CA ARG A 277 -0.11 16.06 5.15
C ARG A 277 -0.16 14.92 6.16
N ARG A 278 0.97 14.64 6.81
CA ARG A 278 1.08 13.64 7.88
C ARG A 278 2.10 14.10 8.91
N GLY A 279 1.84 13.81 10.18
CA GLY A 279 2.63 14.34 11.30
C GLY A 279 2.37 15.82 11.49
N GLY A 280 2.58 16.30 12.71
CA GLY A 280 2.20 17.65 13.12
C GLY A 280 0.68 17.88 13.14
N ARG A 281 0.31 19.13 13.41
CA ARG A 281 -1.09 19.55 13.48
C ARG A 281 -1.69 19.63 12.09
N ASP A 282 -2.98 19.34 12.02
CA ASP A 282 -3.74 19.29 10.77
C ASP A 282 -5.06 20.03 10.93
N TYR A 283 -4.96 21.37 10.99
CA TYR A 283 -6.11 22.26 10.97
C TYR A 283 -6.29 22.81 9.56
N LYS A 284 -7.55 23.07 9.20
CA LYS A 284 -7.87 23.77 7.94
C LYS A 284 -7.13 25.12 7.94
N ASN A 285 -6.41 25.40 6.86
CA ASN A 285 -5.64 26.64 6.61
C ASN A 285 -4.32 26.80 7.36
N LEU A 286 -3.80 25.76 8.03
CA LEU A 286 -2.46 25.82 8.64
C LEU A 286 -1.37 25.99 7.56
N THR A 287 -0.57 27.05 7.66
CA THR A 287 0.52 27.31 6.72
C THR A 287 1.60 26.23 6.81
N HIS A 288 2.46 26.13 5.78
CA HIS A 288 3.56 25.17 5.80
C HIS A 288 4.56 25.44 6.94
N HIS A 289 4.85 26.71 7.21
CA HIS A 289 5.78 27.11 8.27
C HIS A 289 5.24 26.78 9.66
N GLU A 290 3.97 27.07 9.94
CA GLU A 290 3.34 26.70 11.22
C GLU A 290 3.26 25.18 11.40
N TRP A 291 2.95 24.46 10.32
CA TRP A 291 2.97 23.00 10.32
C TRP A 291 4.34 22.44 10.68
N LEU A 292 5.41 23.00 10.09
CA LEU A 292 6.78 22.55 10.31
C LEU A 292 7.18 22.54 11.79
N HIS A 293 6.82 23.58 12.53
CA HIS A 293 7.09 23.67 13.98
C HIS A 293 6.27 22.67 14.80
N SER A 294 5.09 22.28 14.31
CA SER A 294 4.23 21.32 15.01
C SER A 294 4.68 19.86 14.88
N VAL A 295 5.51 19.53 13.89
CA VAL A 295 5.96 18.15 13.62
C VAL A 295 6.73 17.55 14.81
N GLN A 296 7.52 18.36 15.52
CA GLN A 296 8.26 17.89 16.70
C GLN A 296 7.34 17.53 17.88
N LEU A 297 6.15 18.13 17.96
CA LEU A 297 5.22 17.92 19.06
C LEU A 297 4.32 16.70 18.83
N GLU A 298 3.89 16.49 17.59
CA GLU A 298 2.93 15.44 17.20
C GLU A 298 3.45 14.65 15.98
N PRO A 299 4.61 13.97 16.06
CA PRO A 299 5.15 13.22 14.92
C PRO A 299 4.28 12.00 14.57
N ASP A 300 4.27 11.62 13.29
CA ASP A 300 3.59 10.43 12.78
C ASP A 300 4.52 9.70 11.78
N VAL A 301 4.14 8.49 11.40
CA VAL A 301 4.93 7.61 10.53
C VAL A 301 4.98 8.14 9.11
N ILE A 302 6.16 8.56 8.65
CA ILE A 302 6.34 8.99 7.27
C ILE A 302 6.54 7.80 6.33
N THR A 303 7.31 6.81 6.76
CA THR A 303 7.60 5.53 6.06
C THR A 303 7.87 4.41 7.07
N MET A 304 7.78 3.16 6.62
CA MET A 304 8.15 1.96 7.37
C MET A 304 8.95 1.04 6.46
N SER A 305 9.77 0.16 7.03
CA SER A 305 10.44 -0.93 6.32
C SER A 305 9.93 -2.27 6.81
N PHE A 306 9.80 -3.21 5.87
CA PHE A 306 9.14 -4.49 6.10
C PHE A 306 9.98 -5.66 5.60
N ILE A 307 9.73 -6.83 6.18
CA ILE A 307 10.12 -8.12 5.62
C ILE A 307 8.88 -9.01 5.48
N PRO A 308 8.73 -9.79 4.39
CA PRO A 308 7.60 -10.71 4.25
C PRO A 308 7.64 -11.76 5.36
N ILE A 309 6.50 -12.05 6.02
CA ILE A 309 6.44 -13.08 7.07
C ILE A 309 6.90 -14.45 6.53
N THR A 310 6.64 -14.71 5.25
CA THR A 310 7.01 -15.93 4.53
C THR A 310 8.52 -16.10 4.39
N SER A 311 9.30 -15.01 4.41
CA SER A 311 10.77 -15.09 4.39
C SER A 311 11.36 -15.68 5.69
N LEU A 312 10.57 -15.71 6.77
CA LEU A 312 10.97 -16.20 8.09
C LEU A 312 10.44 -17.62 8.40
N LEU A 313 9.76 -18.26 7.45
CA LEU A 313 9.11 -19.57 7.62
C LEU A 313 9.94 -20.74 7.06
N ASN A 314 11.25 -20.59 6.95
CA ASN A 314 12.12 -21.65 6.45
C ASN A 314 11.97 -22.92 7.32
N GLY A 315 11.77 -24.07 6.68
CA GLY A 315 11.55 -25.35 7.36
C GLY A 315 10.16 -25.55 7.98
N VAL A 316 9.23 -24.58 7.88
CA VAL A 316 7.86 -24.72 8.39
C VAL A 316 6.97 -25.38 7.33
N PRO A 317 6.33 -26.53 7.63
CA PRO A 317 5.35 -27.16 6.73
C PRO A 317 4.20 -26.21 6.38
N GLY A 318 3.80 -26.18 5.11
CA GLY A 318 2.72 -25.31 4.64
C GLY A 318 3.10 -23.84 4.37
N SER A 319 4.36 -23.46 4.56
CA SER A 319 4.88 -22.12 4.21
C SER A 319 4.60 -21.73 2.75
N GLY A 320 4.65 -22.68 1.81
CA GLY A 320 4.28 -22.47 0.41
C GLY A 320 2.82 -22.07 0.22
N TYR A 321 1.89 -22.68 0.98
CA TYR A 321 0.47 -22.33 0.95
C TYR A 321 0.25 -20.92 1.49
N LEU A 322 0.90 -20.53 2.58
CA LEU A 322 0.80 -19.17 3.09
C LEU A 322 1.37 -18.14 2.12
N SER A 323 2.52 -18.44 1.49
CA SER A 323 3.09 -17.58 0.45
C SER A 323 2.13 -17.39 -0.73
N HIS A 324 1.50 -18.46 -1.19
CA HIS A 324 0.49 -18.37 -2.24
C HIS A 324 -0.74 -17.56 -1.80
N ALA A 325 -1.26 -17.79 -0.59
CA ALA A 325 -2.39 -17.05 -0.05
C ALA A 325 -2.11 -15.55 0.11
N ILE A 326 -0.95 -15.15 0.64
CA ILE A 326 -0.56 -13.73 0.75
C ILE A 326 -0.47 -13.08 -0.62
N ASN A 327 0.09 -13.77 -1.61
CA ASN A 327 0.17 -13.25 -2.98
C ASN A 327 -1.22 -13.02 -3.59
N LEU A 328 -2.14 -13.97 -3.42
CA LEU A 328 -3.54 -13.79 -3.85
C LEU A 328 -4.21 -12.62 -3.11
N TYR A 329 -4.04 -12.57 -1.79
CA TYR A 329 -4.59 -11.53 -0.94
C TYR A 329 -4.17 -10.12 -1.38
N LEU A 330 -2.87 -9.91 -1.61
CA LEU A 330 -2.31 -8.63 -2.03
C LEU A 330 -2.70 -8.26 -3.47
N ARG A 331 -2.74 -9.24 -4.39
CA ARG A 331 -3.05 -8.99 -5.81
C ARG A 331 -4.50 -8.57 -6.04
N TYR A 332 -5.44 -9.09 -5.24
CA TYR A 332 -6.87 -8.87 -5.45
C TYR A 332 -7.53 -7.95 -4.42
N PHE A 333 -6.75 -7.32 -3.52
CA PHE A 333 -7.14 -6.29 -2.54
C PHE A 333 -8.46 -6.58 -1.79
N LYS A 334 -8.36 -6.87 -0.49
CA LYS A 334 -9.50 -7.24 0.38
C LYS A 334 -10.21 -8.51 -0.10
N VAL A 335 -9.47 -9.59 -0.20
CA VAL A 335 -10.08 -10.92 -0.24
C VAL A 335 -10.62 -11.20 1.16
N THR A 336 -11.90 -10.95 1.40
CA THR A 336 -12.61 -11.56 2.54
C THR A 336 -12.57 -13.08 2.38
N ILE A 337 -12.71 -13.83 3.47
CA ILE A 337 -12.79 -15.30 3.44
C ILE A 337 -13.78 -15.79 2.35
N GLU A 338 -14.89 -15.07 2.17
CA GLU A 338 -15.89 -15.33 1.14
C GLU A 338 -15.36 -15.24 -0.29
N ILE A 339 -14.48 -14.27 -0.59
CA ILE A 339 -13.86 -14.13 -1.91
C ILE A 339 -12.77 -15.18 -2.09
N PHE A 340 -12.05 -15.60 -1.04
CA PHE A 340 -11.11 -16.72 -1.11
C PHE A 340 -11.83 -18.01 -1.49
N LEU A 341 -12.95 -18.32 -0.82
CA LEU A 341 -13.80 -19.47 -1.13
C LEU A 341 -14.43 -19.35 -2.53
N LYS A 342 -14.79 -18.14 -2.97
CA LYS A 342 -15.30 -17.90 -4.32
C LYS A 342 -14.21 -18.11 -5.38
N ILE A 343 -13.02 -17.54 -5.21
CA ILE A 343 -11.86 -17.77 -6.07
C ILE A 343 -11.53 -19.26 -6.11
N GLU A 344 -11.57 -19.97 -4.98
CA GLU A 344 -11.33 -21.42 -4.94
C GLU A 344 -12.40 -22.21 -5.70
N LYS A 345 -13.69 -21.88 -5.52
CA LYS A 345 -14.80 -22.52 -6.23
C LYS A 345 -14.67 -22.31 -7.75
N GLU A 346 -14.32 -21.08 -8.16
CA GLU A 346 -14.11 -20.73 -9.56
C GLU A 346 -12.85 -21.42 -10.12
N LEU A 347 -11.73 -21.45 -9.39
CA LEU A 347 -10.52 -22.16 -9.79
C LEU A 347 -10.76 -23.66 -9.91
N LYS A 348 -11.49 -24.29 -8.98
CA LYS A 348 -11.92 -25.70 -9.10
C LYS A 348 -12.79 -25.92 -10.34
N GLY A 349 -13.67 -24.97 -10.66
CA GLY A 349 -14.46 -24.95 -11.90
C GLY A 349 -13.59 -24.89 -13.15
N VAL A 350 -12.56 -24.02 -13.16
CA VAL A 350 -11.60 -23.89 -14.27
C VAL A 350 -10.75 -25.17 -14.42
N HIS A 351 -10.27 -25.76 -13.33
CA HIS A 351 -9.52 -27.02 -13.39
C HIS A 351 -10.38 -28.17 -13.91
N LYS A 352 -11.62 -28.30 -13.42
CA LYS A 352 -12.58 -29.27 -13.94
C LYS A 352 -12.85 -29.06 -15.43
N TYR A 353 -13.05 -27.82 -15.86
CA TYR A 353 -13.23 -27.49 -17.28
C TYR A 353 -12.01 -27.87 -18.12
N VAL A 354 -10.80 -27.59 -17.64
CA VAL A 354 -9.55 -28.00 -18.29
C VAL A 354 -9.42 -29.52 -18.38
N ASP A 355 -9.78 -30.24 -17.32
CA ASP A 355 -9.75 -31.71 -17.29
C ASP A 355 -10.82 -32.32 -18.22
N ASP A 356 -12.02 -31.74 -18.27
CA ASP A 356 -13.08 -32.13 -19.20
C ASP A 356 -12.65 -31.88 -20.66
N VAL A 357 -11.95 -30.78 -20.94
CA VAL A 357 -11.37 -30.50 -22.27
C VAL A 357 -10.27 -31.49 -22.63
N LYS A 358 -9.39 -31.84 -21.69
CA LYS A 358 -8.36 -32.88 -21.90
C LYS A 358 -8.97 -34.25 -22.15
N ALA A 359 -10.02 -34.61 -21.40
CA ALA A 359 -10.70 -35.90 -21.52
C ALA A 359 -11.45 -36.07 -22.85
N ASN A 360 -11.92 -34.96 -23.44
CA ASN A 360 -12.69 -34.96 -24.69
C ASN A 360 -11.86 -34.55 -25.93
N ALA A 361 -10.57 -34.27 -25.78
CA ALA A 361 -9.70 -33.94 -26.91
C ALA A 361 -9.31 -35.19 -27.69
N LEU A 362 -9.49 -35.16 -29.02
CA LEU A 362 -9.17 -36.27 -29.93
C LEU A 362 -7.65 -36.46 -30.16
N LEU A 363 -6.80 -35.59 -29.62
CA LEU A 363 -5.34 -35.69 -29.65
C LEU A 363 -4.78 -35.49 -28.23
N PRO A 364 -3.67 -36.18 -27.87
CA PRO A 364 -3.09 -36.08 -26.53
C PRO A 364 -2.54 -34.67 -26.27
N LEU A 365 -3.31 -33.86 -25.55
CA LEU A 365 -2.91 -32.54 -25.06
C LEU A 365 -1.98 -32.70 -23.85
N ASN A 366 -0.72 -33.03 -24.11
CA ASN A 366 0.24 -33.34 -23.03
C ASN A 366 0.69 -32.13 -22.20
N LYS A 367 0.34 -30.89 -22.58
CA LYS A 367 0.54 -29.67 -21.77
C LYS A 367 -0.59 -28.66 -21.97
N LEU A 368 -1.54 -28.64 -21.04
CA LEU A 368 -2.47 -27.52 -20.86
C LEU A 368 -2.12 -26.83 -19.54
N GLU A 369 -1.60 -25.60 -19.63
CA GLU A 369 -1.30 -24.75 -18.47
C GLU A 369 -2.23 -23.52 -18.46
N VAL A 370 -2.87 -23.28 -17.32
CA VAL A 370 -3.65 -22.06 -17.07
C VAL A 370 -2.66 -20.96 -16.67
N LEU A 371 -2.33 -20.08 -17.60
CA LEU A 371 -1.31 -19.05 -17.40
C LEU A 371 -1.81 -17.83 -16.62
N ASP A 372 -3.09 -17.46 -16.75
CA ASP A 372 -3.67 -16.31 -16.05
C ASP A 372 -5.19 -16.40 -15.90
N VAL A 373 -5.70 -15.96 -14.75
CA VAL A 373 -7.14 -15.82 -14.47
C VAL A 373 -7.41 -14.35 -14.16
N GLN A 374 -7.90 -13.60 -15.15
CA GLN A 374 -8.33 -12.21 -14.92
C GLN A 374 -9.75 -12.16 -14.40
N CYS A 375 -9.92 -11.52 -13.24
CA CYS A 375 -11.22 -11.17 -12.69
C CYS A 375 -11.69 -9.85 -13.28
N ARG A 376 -12.87 -9.80 -13.91
CA ARG A 376 -13.54 -8.54 -14.28
C ARG A 376 -14.89 -8.45 -13.58
N LEU A 377 -15.11 -7.37 -12.82
CA LEU A 377 -16.45 -6.90 -12.39
C LEU A 377 -17.36 -7.99 -11.76
N GLY A 378 -16.81 -8.83 -10.87
CA GLY A 378 -17.63 -9.80 -10.12
C GLY A 378 -18.12 -11.01 -10.92
N THR A 379 -17.75 -11.11 -12.20
CA THR A 379 -17.89 -12.32 -13.04
C THR A 379 -16.50 -12.74 -13.54
N PHE A 380 -16.07 -13.93 -13.14
CA PHE A 380 -14.81 -14.49 -13.64
C PHE A 380 -15.07 -15.08 -15.04
N VAL A 381 -14.51 -14.44 -16.07
CA VAL A 381 -14.43 -15.03 -17.41
C VAL A 381 -12.96 -15.37 -17.63
N PRO A 382 -12.60 -16.63 -17.96
CA PRO A 382 -11.21 -16.96 -18.26
C PRO A 382 -10.75 -16.13 -19.46
N ALA A 383 -9.87 -15.16 -19.22
CA ALA A 383 -9.51 -14.19 -20.25
C ALA A 383 -8.61 -14.76 -21.35
N SER A 384 -7.91 -15.87 -21.10
CA SER A 384 -7.13 -16.57 -22.14
C SER A 384 -6.58 -17.91 -21.64
N VAL A 385 -6.90 -19.00 -22.34
CA VAL A 385 -6.21 -20.30 -22.23
C VAL A 385 -5.33 -20.44 -23.48
N ARG A 386 -4.02 -20.65 -23.34
CA ARG A 386 -3.15 -21.01 -24.48
C ARG A 386 -2.95 -22.51 -24.50
N ILE A 387 -3.17 -23.10 -25.66
CA ILE A 387 -3.00 -24.53 -25.91
C ILE A 387 -1.68 -24.70 -26.67
N TYR A 388 -0.80 -25.55 -26.16
CA TYR A 388 0.38 -26.00 -26.91
C TYR A 388 0.12 -27.42 -27.43
N LEU A 389 0.24 -27.59 -28.75
CA LEU A 389 0.24 -28.90 -29.41
C LEU A 389 1.68 -29.18 -29.84
N ASP A 390 2.29 -30.24 -29.33
CA ASP A 390 3.60 -30.67 -29.84
C ASP A 390 3.42 -31.26 -31.26
N HIS A 391 4.32 -30.85 -32.16
CA HIS A 391 4.46 -31.27 -33.56
C HIS A 391 3.55 -30.63 -34.63
N PHE A 392 3.51 -29.29 -34.74
CA PHE A 392 3.29 -28.64 -36.05
C PHE A 392 4.07 -27.30 -36.12
N PRO A 393 4.76 -26.98 -37.24
CA PRO A 393 5.48 -25.72 -37.37
C PRO A 393 4.51 -24.55 -37.50
N LEU A 394 4.94 -23.41 -36.94
CA LEU A 394 4.25 -22.12 -36.88
C LEU A 394 3.58 -21.73 -38.20
N LEU A 395 2.27 -21.46 -38.17
CA LEU A 395 1.61 -20.62 -39.16
C LEU A 395 0.81 -19.51 -38.44
N PRO A 396 0.88 -18.25 -38.91
CA PRO A 396 0.16 -17.14 -38.31
C PRO A 396 -1.30 -17.23 -38.72
N ILE A 397 -2.18 -17.61 -37.79
CA ILE A 397 -3.63 -17.60 -38.04
C ILE A 397 -4.12 -16.18 -37.79
N THR A 398 -4.50 -15.49 -38.87
CA THR A 398 -5.12 -14.17 -38.85
C THR A 398 -6.53 -14.21 -38.26
N ASN A 399 -6.93 -13.09 -37.65
CA ASN A 399 -8.06 -12.85 -36.73
C ASN A 399 -9.48 -13.38 -37.09
N GLU A 400 -9.73 -13.97 -38.25
CA GLU A 400 -11.09 -14.42 -38.63
C GLU A 400 -11.36 -15.90 -38.36
N ASP A 401 -10.36 -16.78 -38.45
CA ASP A 401 -10.58 -18.23 -38.23
C ASP A 401 -10.68 -18.59 -36.74
N ALA A 402 -10.06 -17.81 -35.87
CA ALA A 402 -10.20 -17.96 -34.41
C ALA A 402 -11.62 -17.58 -33.91
N ILE A 403 -12.37 -16.79 -34.67
CA ILE A 403 -13.75 -16.43 -34.31
C ILE A 403 -14.66 -17.61 -34.57
N LYS A 404 -14.53 -18.33 -35.70
CA LYS A 404 -15.41 -19.47 -36.02
C LYS A 404 -15.26 -20.67 -35.08
N ALA A 405 -14.06 -20.93 -34.55
CA ALA A 405 -13.87 -21.98 -33.53
C ALA A 405 -14.39 -21.56 -32.14
N ASN A 406 -14.45 -20.25 -31.85
CA ASN A 406 -15.00 -19.72 -30.60
C ASN A 406 -16.52 -19.53 -30.60
N THR A 407 -17.17 -19.42 -31.76
CA THR A 407 -18.63 -19.22 -31.84
C THR A 407 -19.44 -20.43 -31.38
N ALA A 408 -18.86 -21.64 -31.31
CA ALA A 408 -19.59 -22.83 -30.87
C ALA A 408 -19.62 -23.05 -29.34
N ILE A 409 -18.91 -22.25 -28.53
CA ILE A 409 -18.72 -22.52 -27.08
C ILE A 409 -19.39 -21.46 -26.17
N TYR A 410 -20.11 -20.49 -26.72
CA TYR A 410 -20.94 -19.58 -25.91
C TYR A 410 -22.42 -19.66 -26.28
N ALA A 411 -23.15 -20.57 -25.64
CA ALA A 411 -24.58 -20.37 -25.34
C ALA A 411 -25.11 -21.43 -24.36
N LYS A 412 -24.73 -21.35 -23.07
CA LYS A 412 -25.71 -21.55 -22.00
C LYS A 412 -25.39 -20.59 -20.84
N PRO A 413 -26.25 -19.59 -20.56
CA PRO A 413 -26.10 -18.77 -19.37
C PRO A 413 -26.39 -19.65 -18.14
N ILE A 414 -25.48 -19.65 -17.17
CA ILE A 414 -25.78 -20.13 -15.83
C ILE A 414 -26.62 -19.03 -15.18
N GLN A 415 -27.94 -19.25 -15.06
CA GLN A 415 -28.79 -18.43 -14.20
C GLN A 415 -28.47 -18.73 -12.72
N LEU A 416 -28.44 -17.66 -11.93
CA LEU A 416 -28.07 -17.59 -10.50
C LEU A 416 -28.83 -18.58 -9.61
#